data_AF-D5KJI0-F1
#
_entry.id   AF-D5KJI0-F1
#
_cell.length_a   1.000
_cell.length_b   1.000
_cell.length_c   1.000
_cell.angle_alpha   90.00
_cell.angle_beta   90.00
_cell.angle_gamma   90.00
#
_symmetry.space_group_name_H-M   'P 1'
#
loop_
_entity.id
_entity.type
_entity.pdbx_description
1 polymer ?
#
loop_
_entity_poly.entity_id
_entity_poly.type
_entity_poly.pdbx_seq_one_letter_code
_entity_poly.pdbx_strand_id
1 'polypeptide(L)' 'QVIKAWDIGVATMKKGEICHLLCKPEYAYGSAGSLPKIPSNATLFFE' A
#
# COMPACT_ATOMS: atom_id res chain seq x y z
N GLN A 1 -9.85 -5.89 5.84
CA GLN A 1 -8.40 -6.14 6.07
C GLN A 1 -7.62 -5.24 5.12
N VAL A 2 -6.55 -4.59 5.58
CA VAL A 2 -5.77 -3.62 4.79
C VAL A 2 -4.62 -4.30 4.03
N ILE A 3 -3.91 -3.56 3.18
CA ILE A 3 -2.72 -4.06 2.49
C ILE A 3 -1.53 -4.19 3.46
N LYS A 4 -0.66 -5.17 3.22
CA LYS A 4 0.51 -5.43 4.07
C LYS A 4 1.41 -4.20 4.25
N ALA A 5 1.52 -3.37 3.21
CA ALA A 5 2.32 -2.16 3.29
C ALA A 5 1.81 -1.18 4.36
N TRP A 6 0.51 -1.12 4.60
CA TRP A 6 -0.05 -0.29 5.67
C TRP A 6 0.23 -0.88 7.04
N ASP A 7 0.11 -2.20 7.21
CA ASP A 7 0.43 -2.86 8.48
C ASP A 7 1.90 -2.58 8.90
N ILE A 8 2.82 -2.54 7.94
CA ILE A 8 4.24 -2.25 8.20
C ILE A 8 4.48 -0.74 8.32
N GLY A 9 4.02 0.06 7.36
CA GLY A 9 4.28 1.49 7.30
C GLY A 9 3.66 2.26 8.46
N VAL A 10 2.36 2.06 8.70
CA VAL A 10 1.62 2.75 9.77
C VAL A 10 2.16 2.37 11.15
N ALA A 11 2.64 1.15 11.34
CA ALA A 11 3.28 0.73 12.59
C ALA A 11 4.57 1.51 12.92
N THR A 12 5.22 2.12 11.93
CA THR A 12 6.41 2.95 12.14
C THR A 12 6.10 4.43 12.38
N MET A 13 4.86 4.86 12.09
CA MET A 13 4.47 6.27 12.14
C MET A 13 4.09 6.71 13.55
N LYS A 14 4.32 8.00 13.83
CA LYS A 14 3.80 8.66 15.03
C LYS A 14 2.39 9.17 14.81
N LYS A 15 1.64 9.31 15.90
CA LYS A 15 0.30 9.90 15.85
C LYS A 15 0.38 11.33 15.28
N GLY A 16 -0.32 11.57 14.18
CA GLY A 16 -0.35 12.86 13.48
C GLY A 16 0.75 13.05 12.44
N GLU A 17 1.60 12.04 12.21
CA GLU A 17 2.57 12.05 11.12
C GLU A 17 1.88 11.80 9.77
N ILE A 18 2.38 12.46 8.73
CA ILE A 18 1.99 12.23 7.33
C ILE A 18 3.24 11.77 6.61
N CYS A 19 3.17 10.66 5.88
CA CYS A 19 4.31 10.11 5.17
C CYS A 19 3.87 9.49 3.85
N HIS A 20 4.76 9.52 2.86
CA HIS A 20 4.53 8.86 1.59
C HIS A 20 4.95 7.40 1.63
N LEU A 21 4.03 6.49 1.33
CA LEU A 21 4.28 5.05 1.24
C LEU A 21 4.30 4.61 -0.21
N LEU A 22 5.50 4.28 -0.72
CA LEU A 22 5.69 3.62 -1.99
C LEU A 22 5.63 2.10 -1.80
N CYS A 23 4.52 1.50 -2.24
CA CYS A 23 4.19 0.10 -2.01
C CYS A 23 4.40 -0.69 -3.29
N LYS A 24 5.38 -1.61 -3.29
CA LYS A 24 5.50 -2.61 -4.36
C LYS A 24 4.27 -3.54 -4.35
N PRO A 25 3.94 -4.18 -5.49
CA PRO A 25 2.71 -4.95 -5.61
C PRO A 25 2.60 -6.09 -4.60
N GLU A 26 3.71 -6.73 -4.22
CA GLU A 26 3.75 -7.85 -3.28
C GLU A 26 3.29 -7.45 -1.87
N TYR A 27 3.40 -6.16 -1.54
CA TYR A 27 2.92 -5.57 -0.28
C TYR A 27 1.56 -4.87 -0.43
N ALA A 28 1.00 -4.84 -1.65
CA ALA A 28 -0.27 -4.23 -1.98
C ALA A 28 -1.26 -5.30 -2.49
N TYR A 29 -1.71 -5.18 -3.74
CA TYR A 29 -2.73 -6.05 -4.35
C TYR A 29 -2.16 -7.18 -5.22
N GLY A 30 -0.82 -7.26 -5.35
CA GLY A 30 -0.12 -8.29 -6.10
C GLY A 30 -0.62 -8.47 -7.52
N SER A 31 -0.54 -9.71 -8.02
CA SER A 31 -1.00 -10.08 -9.35
C SER A 31 -2.53 -10.07 -9.51
N ALA A 32 -3.28 -10.11 -8.41
CA ALA A 32 -4.74 -10.01 -8.46
C ALA A 32 -5.20 -8.58 -8.80
N GLY A 33 -4.43 -7.56 -8.37
CA GLY A 33 -4.86 -6.17 -8.49
C GLY A 33 -6.18 -5.91 -7.74
N SER A 34 -6.83 -4.80 -8.07
CA SER A 34 -8.19 -4.48 -7.60
C SER A 34 -8.93 -3.77 -8.73
N LEU A 35 -9.41 -4.56 -9.69
CA LEU A 35 -10.13 -4.05 -10.86
C LEU A 35 -11.44 -3.35 -10.46
N PRO A 36 -11.85 -2.31 -11.21
CA PRO A 36 -11.18 -1.75 -12.39
C PRO A 36 -10.09 -0.71 -12.06
N LYS A 37 -9.90 -0.38 -10.78
CA LYS A 37 -9.08 0.78 -10.37
C LYS A 37 -7.58 0.50 -10.34
N ILE A 38 -7.19 -0.72 -9.94
CA ILE A 38 -5.80 -1.09 -9.72
C ILE A 38 -5.47 -2.30 -10.60
N PRO A 39 -4.56 -2.15 -11.56
CA PRO A 39 -4.17 -3.26 -12.42
C PRO A 39 -3.36 -4.31 -11.64
N SER A 40 -3.21 -5.48 -12.26
CA SER A 40 -2.32 -6.53 -11.78
C SER A 40 -0.88 -6.02 -11.66
N ASN A 41 -0.20 -6.38 -10.57
CA ASN A 41 1.19 -6.01 -10.29
C ASN A 41 1.46 -4.49 -10.29
N ALA A 42 0.47 -3.69 -9.88
CA ALA A 42 0.62 -2.24 -9.77
C ALA A 42 1.42 -1.85 -8.51
N THR A 43 2.44 -1.02 -8.70
CA THR A 43 3.09 -0.29 -7.62
C THR A 43 2.19 0.90 -7.24
N LEU A 44 1.92 1.06 -5.95
CA LEU A 44 1.03 2.11 -5.45
C LEU A 44 1.81 3.14 -4.63
N PHE A 45 1.34 4.38 -4.69
CA PHE A 45 1.86 5.47 -3.88
C PHE A 45 0.72 6.03 -3.05
N PHE A 46 0.90 6.03 -1.73
CA PHE A 46 -0.07 6.56 -0.76
C PHE A 46 0.56 7.74 0.00
N GLU A 47 -0.28 8.64 0.48
CA GLU A 47 0.04 9.78 1.37
C GLU A 47 -0.75 9.66 2.67
#